data_AF-A0A0P7AY07-F1
#
_entry.id   AF-A0A0P7AY07-F1
#
_cell.length_a   1.000
_cell.length_b   1.000
_cell.length_c   1.000
_cell.angle_alpha   90.00
_cell.angle_beta   90.00
_cell.angle_gamma   90.00
#
_symmetry.space_group_name_H-M   'P 1'
#
loop_
_entity.id
_entity.type
_entity.pdbx_description
1 polymer ?
#
loop_
_entity_poly.entity_id
_entity_poly.type
_entity_poly.pdbx_seq_one_letter_code
_entity_poly.pdbx_strand_id
1 'polypeptide(L)' 'MLATVFTAGFAWEVGFNNTMDKVWDSYNRGRQWKDIRHKFIEASEEEDDE' A
#
# COMPACT_ATOMS: atom_id res chain seq x y z
N MET A 1 18.74 -21.81 18.89
CA MET A 1 17.29 -21.99 18.65
C MET A 1 16.53 -20.67 18.62
N LEU A 2 16.52 -19.87 19.69
CA LEU A 2 15.77 -18.59 19.72
C LEU A 2 16.18 -17.59 18.63
N ALA A 3 17.48 -17.35 18.46
CA ALA A 3 17.98 -16.43 17.43
C ALA A 3 17.51 -16.85 16.02
N THR A 4 17.58 -18.14 15.70
CA THR A 4 17.10 -18.70 14.43
C THR A 4 15.62 -18.46 14.21
N VAL A 5 14.79 -18.69 15.24
CA VAL A 5 13.34 -18.48 15.15
C VAL A 5 13.01 -17.01 14.94
N PHE A 6 13.64 -16.10 15.68
CA PHE A 6 13.41 -14.67 15.52
C PHE A 6 13.88 -14.16 14.16
N THR A 7 15.09 -14.53 13.72
CA THR A 7 15.59 -14.11 12.40
C THR A 7 14.71 -14.62 11.27
N ALA A 8 14.25 -15.87 11.34
CA ALA A 8 13.31 -16.41 10.36
C ALA A 8 11.96 -15.67 10.39
N GLY A 9 11.46 -15.34 11.58
CA GLY A 9 10.23 -14.56 11.75
C GLY A 9 10.31 -13.18 11.09
N PHE A 10 11.37 -12.41 11.35
CA PHE A 10 11.56 -11.09 10.73
C PHE A 10 11.72 -11.18 9.21
N ALA A 11 12.51 -12.14 8.72
CA ALA A 11 12.69 -12.34 7.28
C ALA A 11 11.36 -12.72 6.60
N TRP A 12 10.56 -13.57 7.24
CA TRP A 12 9.24 -13.94 6.77
C TRP A 12 8.28 -12.76 6.76
N GLU A 13 8.19 -12.00 7.85
CA GLU A 13 7.32 -10.83 7.96
C GLU A 13 7.56 -9.82 6.83
N VAL A 14 8.83 -9.45 6.61
CA VAL A 14 9.20 -8.50 5.55
C VAL A 14 8.86 -9.05 4.16
N GLY A 15 9.17 -10.33 3.90
CA GLY A 15 8.88 -10.96 2.62
C GLY A 15 7.38 -11.10 2.35
N PHE A 16 6.63 -11.53 3.37
CA PHE A 16 5.20 -11.77 3.29
C PHE A 16 4.43 -10.47 3.09
N ASN A 17 4.66 -9.45 3.92
CA ASN A 17 3.96 -8.16 3.83
C ASN A 17 4.15 -7.52 2.45
N ASN A 18 5.39 -7.39 1.99
CA ASN A 18 5.68 -6.81 0.67
C ASN A 18 5.03 -7.59 -0.49
N THR A 19 4.92 -8.92 -0.35
CA THR A 19 4.32 -9.76 -1.39
C THR A 19 2.80 -9.62 -1.38
N MET A 20 2.18 -9.69 -0.20
CA MET A 20 0.74 -9.57 -0.07
C MET A 20 0.25 -8.17 -0.43
N ASP A 21 1.00 -7.12 -0.10
CA ASP A 21 0.72 -5.75 -0.52
C ASP A 21 0.67 -5.65 -2.05
N LYS A 22 1.62 -6.26 -2.77
CA LYS A 22 1.62 -6.30 -4.24
C LYS A 22 0.43 -7.07 -4.81
N VAL A 23 0.08 -8.20 -4.20
CA VAL A 23 -1.08 -9.00 -4.61
C VAL A 23 -2.36 -8.18 -4.43
N TRP A 24 -2.53 -7.57 -3.26
CA TRP A 24 -3.65 -6.69 -2.96
C TRP A 24 -3.72 -5.52 -3.93
N ASP A 25 -2.57 -4.90 -4.20
CA ASP A 25 -2.46 -3.76 -5.10
C ASP A 25 -2.86 -4.08 -6.52
N SER A 26 -2.43 -5.23 -7.02
CA SER A 26 -2.79 -5.69 -8.36
C SER A 26 -4.28 -6.01 -8.46
N TYR A 27 -4.87 -6.62 -7.43
CA TYR A 27 -6.29 -6.99 -7.43
C TYR A 27 -7.22 -5.79 -7.30
N ASN A 28 -6.80 -4.76 -6.54
CA ASN A 28 -7.61 -3.58 -6.25
C ASN A 28 -7.21 -2.34 -7.06
N ARG A 29 -6.39 -2.51 -8.10
CA ARG A 29 -5.93 -1.41 -8.94
C ARG A 29 -7.09 -0.56 -9.46
N GLY A 30 -6.94 0.76 -9.39
CA GLY A 30 -7.94 1.74 -9.82
C GLY A 30 -9.04 2.01 -8.79
N ARG A 31 -9.05 1.29 -7.67
CA ARG A 31 -9.99 1.49 -6.55
C ARG A 31 -9.31 1.99 -5.29
N GLN A 32 -7.98 1.91 -5.22
CA GLN A 32 -7.26 2.36 -4.04
C GLN A 32 -7.17 3.88 -4.00
N TRP A 33 -7.15 4.45 -2.79
CA TRP A 33 -6.98 5.89 -2.60
C TRP A 33 -5.77 6.42 -3.36
N LYS A 34 -4.62 5.73 -3.31
CA LYS A 34 -3.42 6.14 -4.04
C LYS A 34 -3.63 6.27 -5.55
N ASP A 35 -4.56 5.49 -6.12
CA ASP A 35 -4.88 5.50 -7.55
C ASP A 35 -5.87 6.62 -7.89
N ILE A 36 -6.81 6.97 -7.00
CA ILE A 36 -7.92 7.88 -7.30
C ILE A 36 -7.81 9.27 -6.65
N ARG A 37 -6.88 9.47 -5.71
CA ARG A 37 -6.80 10.71 -4.90
C ARG A 37 -6.67 11.98 -5.72
N HIS A 38 -5.99 11.92 -6.87
CA HIS A 38 -5.74 13.07 -7.74
C HIS A 38 -7.05 13.75 -8.16
N LYS A 39 -8.10 12.95 -8.40
CA LYS A 39 -9.43 13.43 -8.79
C LYS A 39 -10.10 14.30 -7.74
N PHE A 40 -9.76 14.12 -6.48
CA PHE A 40 -10.39 14.84 -5.37
C PHE A 40 -9.57 16.06 -4.96
N ILE A 41 -8.24 15.96 -5.03
CA ILE A 41 -7.36 17.10 -4.73
C ILE A 41 -7.50 18.17 -5.82
N GLU A 42 -7.48 17.78 -7.09
CA GLU A 42 -7.67 18.71 -8.22
C GLU A 42 -9.05 19.35 -8.18
N ALA A 43 -10.12 18.57 -7.91
CA ALA A 43 -11.46 19.13 -7.75
C ALA A 43 -11.57 20.12 -6.58
N SER A 44 -10.87 19.88 -5.47
CA SER A 44 -10.84 20.83 -4.35
C SER A 44 -10.05 22.10 -4.69
N GLU A 45 -8.97 22.00 -5.46
CA GLU A 45 -8.21 23.17 -5.93
C GLU A 45 -9.05 24.01 -6.92
N GLU A 46 -9.77 23.37 -7.85
CA GLU A 46 -10.71 24.05 -8.77
C GLU A 46 -11.86 24.75 -8.03
N GLU A 47 -12.39 24.13 -6.96
CA GLU A 47 -13.44 24.74 -6.10
C GLU A 47 -12.94 25.94 -5.28
N ASP A 48 -11.65 25.97 -4.90
CA ASP A 48 -11.06 27.08 -4.12
C ASP A 48 -10.68 28.29 -5.01
N ASP A 49 -10.45 28.08 -6.31
CA ASP A 49 -10.07 29.11 -7.29
C ASP A 49 -11.26 29.80 -8.00
N GLU A 50 -12.50 29.28 -7.85
CA GLU A 50 -13.78 29.90 -8.28
C GLU A 50 -14.44 30.78 -7.22
#